data_AF-A0A554IR64-F1
#
_entry.id   AF-A0A554IR64-F1
#
_cell.length_a   1.000
_cell.length_b   1.000
_cell.length_c   1.000
_cell.angle_alpha   90.00
_cell.angle_beta   90.00
_cell.angle_gamma   90.00
#
_symmetry.space_group_name_H-M   'P 1'
#
loop_
_entity.id
_entity.type
_entity.pdbx_description
1 polymer ?
#
loop_
_entity_poly.entity_id
_entity_poly.type
_entity_poly.pdbx_seq_one_letter_code
_entity_poly.pdbx_strand_id
1 'polypeptide(L)'
;MSFETLVFMTNHYLEHGYKNIIVTDLQDFRVRQIPQLFEGKNYYIMTLVVADEAELEKRIHARKEGFKNAEAALAWNRDLREREPVKNEYKIDNTHNDPAETVEKILQILERAKNQ
;
A
#
# COMPACT_ATOMS: atom_id res chain seq x y z
N MET A 1 2.52 -10.31 -14.64
CA MET A 1 1.93 -9.14 -15.33
C MET A 1 2.91 -7.99 -15.21
N SER A 2 3.21 -7.25 -16.27
CA SER A 2 4.12 -6.10 -16.16
C SER A 2 3.41 -4.93 -15.49
N PHE A 3 4.19 -4.01 -14.92
CA PHE A 3 3.65 -2.80 -14.29
C PHE A 3 2.94 -1.91 -15.31
N GLU A 4 3.46 -1.87 -16.54
CA GLU A 4 2.94 -1.08 -17.64
C GLU A 4 1.54 -1.59 -18.05
N THR A 5 1.34 -2.92 -18.09
CA THR A 5 0.02 -3.50 -18.32
C THR A 5 -0.95 -3.18 -17.20
N LEU A 6 -0.50 -3.21 -15.94
CA LEU A 6 -1.34 -2.84 -14.79
C LEU A 6 -1.82 -1.38 -14.88
N VAL A 7 -0.90 -0.45 -15.18
CA VAL A 7 -1.23 0.97 -15.37
C VAL A 7 -2.20 1.15 -16.53
N PHE A 8 -1.95 0.50 -17.67
CA PHE A 8 -2.82 0.55 -18.84
C PHE A 8 -4.25 0.09 -18.51
N MET A 9 -4.40 -1.09 -17.88
CA MET A 9 -5.72 -1.61 -17.51
C MET A 9 -6.43 -0.71 -16.49
N THR A 10 -5.70 -0.19 -15.50
CA THR A 10 -6.28 0.72 -14.50
C THR A 10 -6.82 1.98 -15.16
N ASN A 11 -6.07 2.56 -16.11
CA ASN A 11 -6.52 3.72 -16.87
C ASN A 11 -7.75 3.39 -17.72
N HIS A 12 -7.74 2.25 -18.39
CA HIS A 12 -8.88 1.81 -19.19
C HIS A 12 -10.14 1.65 -18.33
N TYR A 13 -10.04 1.08 -17.13
CA TYR A 13 -11.17 0.99 -16.21
C TYR A 13 -11.69 2.38 -15.78
N LEU A 14 -10.79 3.32 -15.47
CA LEU A 14 -11.19 4.69 -15.14
C LEU A 14 -11.93 5.38 -16.29
N GLU A 15 -11.43 5.22 -17.52
CA GLU A 15 -12.06 5.78 -18.73
C GLU A 15 -13.45 5.22 -18.99
N HIS A 16 -13.71 3.97 -18.59
CA HIS A 16 -15.01 3.32 -18.70
C HIS A 16 -15.91 3.56 -17.48
N GLY A 17 -15.53 4.47 -16.57
CA GLY A 17 -16.36 4.88 -15.43
C GLY A 17 -16.39 3.89 -14.26
N TYR A 18 -15.49 2.91 -14.23
CA TYR A 18 -15.33 2.05 -13.06
C TYR A 18 -14.85 2.86 -11.86
N LYS A 19 -15.40 2.55 -10.69
CA LYS A 19 -15.09 3.22 -9.42
C LYS A 19 -14.45 2.23 -8.45
N ASN A 20 -13.72 2.75 -7.47
CA ASN A 20 -13.13 1.97 -6.38
C ASN A 20 -12.21 0.84 -6.87
N ILE A 21 -11.35 1.15 -7.84
CA ILE A 21 -10.34 0.21 -8.33
C ILE A 21 -9.26 0.05 -7.25
N ILE A 22 -9.03 -1.19 -6.82
CA ILE A 22 -8.00 -1.50 -5.82
C ILE A 22 -6.84 -2.21 -6.53
N VAL A 23 -5.63 -1.69 -6.31
CA VAL A 23 -4.39 -2.26 -6.80
C VAL A 23 -3.52 -2.62 -5.60
N THR A 24 -3.07 -3.87 -5.53
CA THR A 24 -2.24 -4.39 -4.43
C THR A 24 -0.85 -4.79 -4.91
N ASP A 25 0.02 -5.15 -3.97
CA ASP A 25 1.31 -5.82 -4.21
C ASP A 25 2.30 -5.02 -5.06
N LEU A 26 2.35 -3.70 -4.86
CA LEU A 26 3.32 -2.82 -5.49
C LEU A 26 4.60 -2.70 -4.65
N GLN A 27 5.74 -2.80 -5.33
CA GLN A 27 7.04 -2.47 -4.74
C GLN A 27 7.16 -0.95 -4.56
N ASP A 28 7.90 -0.49 -3.54
CA ASP A 28 8.01 0.93 -3.18
C ASP A 28 8.42 1.83 -4.35
N PHE A 29 9.36 1.39 -5.19
CA PHE A 29 9.79 2.18 -6.35
C PHE A 29 8.68 2.39 -7.40
N ARG A 30 7.68 1.49 -7.45
CA ARG A 30 6.49 1.65 -8.30
C ARG A 30 5.47 2.57 -7.62
N VAL A 31 5.30 2.46 -6.30
CA VAL A 31 4.46 3.37 -5.51
C VAL A 31 4.90 4.82 -5.71
N ARG A 32 6.21 5.08 -5.72
CA ARG A 32 6.77 6.41 -5.98
C ARG A 32 6.47 6.99 -7.37
N GLN A 33 6.12 6.16 -8.34
CA GLN A 33 5.76 6.60 -9.70
C GLN A 33 4.28 6.96 -9.81
N ILE A 34 3.43 6.46 -8.90
CA ILE A 34 1.97 6.68 -8.95
C ILE A 34 1.60 8.16 -9.04
N PRO A 35 2.20 9.08 -8.26
CA PRO A 35 1.80 10.48 -8.32
C PRO A 35 1.93 11.13 -9.70
N GLN A 36 2.93 10.72 -10.47
CA GLN A 36 3.13 11.19 -11.83
C GLN A 36 2.21 10.47 -12.81
N LEU A 37 2.08 9.14 -12.69
CA LEU A 37 1.29 8.33 -13.61
C LEU A 37 -0.22 8.58 -13.53
N PHE A 38 -0.71 8.95 -12.35
CA PHE A 38 -2.12 9.22 -12.07
C PHE A 38 -2.36 10.70 -11.75
N GLU A 39 -1.52 11.60 -12.27
CA GLU A 39 -1.73 13.04 -12.15
C GLU A 39 -3.11 13.44 -12.71
N GLY A 40 -3.80 14.34 -12.00
CA GLY A 40 -5.16 14.75 -12.33
C GLY A 40 -6.26 13.72 -12.04
N LYS A 41 -5.92 12.53 -11.54
CA LYS A 41 -6.89 11.48 -11.16
C LYS A 41 -7.06 11.44 -9.64
N ASN A 42 -8.22 10.96 -9.19
CA ASN A 42 -8.45 10.72 -7.77
C ASN A 42 -7.89 9.34 -7.38
N TYR A 43 -6.83 9.33 -6.56
CA TYR A 43 -6.21 8.11 -6.05
C TYR A 43 -5.73 8.33 -4.62
N TYR A 44 -5.65 7.22 -3.89
CA TYR A 44 -5.08 7.17 -2.55
C TYR A 44 -4.17 5.95 -2.45
N ILE A 45 -3.03 6.11 -1.77
CA ILE A 45 -2.08 5.03 -1.52
C ILE A 45 -2.16 4.67 -0.04
N MET A 46 -2.47 3.42 0.27
CA MET A 46 -2.49 2.89 1.63
C MET A 46 -1.29 1.98 1.82
N THR A 47 -0.31 2.43 2.60
CA THR A 47 0.91 1.67 2.86
C THR A 47 0.85 1.07 4.26
N LEU A 48 0.73 -0.26 4.34
CA LEU A 48 0.73 -0.95 5.62
C LEU A 48 2.17 -1.17 6.09
N VAL A 49 2.48 -0.71 7.29
CA VAL A 49 3.77 -0.89 7.95
C VAL A 49 3.60 -1.62 9.27
N VAL A 50 4.66 -2.23 9.77
CA VAL A 50 4.67 -2.87 11.10
C VAL A 50 5.64 -2.11 12.01
N ALA A 51 5.13 -1.54 13.10
CA ALA A 51 5.93 -0.81 14.07
C ALA A 51 6.84 -1.73 14.91
N ASP A 52 6.36 -2.93 15.24
CA ASP A 52 7.11 -3.94 16.00
C ASP A 52 7.86 -4.92 15.09
N GLU A 53 9.19 -4.84 15.10
CA GLU A 53 10.05 -5.72 14.31
C GLU A 53 9.92 -7.20 14.72
N ALA A 54 9.73 -7.50 16.01
CA ALA A 54 9.60 -8.88 16.49
C ALA A 54 8.31 -9.54 15.96
N GLU A 55 7.23 -8.78 15.90
CA GLU A 55 5.97 -9.24 15.32
C GLU A 55 6.09 -9.44 13.80
N LEU A 56 6.79 -8.56 13.08
CA LEU A 56 7.04 -8.75 11.65
C LEU A 56 7.88 -10.02 11.39
N GLU A 57 8.97 -10.21 12.12
CA GLU A 57 9.83 -11.39 12.03
C GLU A 57 9.02 -12.68 12.27
N LYS A 58 8.23 -12.71 13.36
CA LYS A 58 7.33 -13.82 13.67
C LYS A 58 6.38 -14.15 12.53
N ARG A 59 5.76 -13.14 11.89
CA ARG A 59 4.84 -13.35 10.74
C ARG A 59 5.57 -13.93 9.53
N ILE A 60 6.79 -13.49 9.26
CA ILE A 60 7.59 -14.01 8.14
C ILE A 60 7.97 -15.48 8.38
N HIS A 61 8.36 -15.85 9.61
CA HIS A 61 8.68 -17.23 9.95
C HIS A 61 7.45 -18.16 9.98
N ALA A 62 6.30 -17.68 10.46
CA ALA A 62 5.06 -18.44 10.49
C ALA A 62 4.44 -18.68 9.10
N ARG A 63 4.96 -17.99 8.07
CA ARG A 63 4.42 -18.02 6.72
C ARG A 63 4.62 -19.39 6.06
N LYS A 64 3.56 -19.95 5.50
CA LYS A 64 3.62 -21.24 4.78
C LYS A 64 4.21 -21.09 3.38
N GLU A 65 3.87 -20.01 2.67
CA GLU A 65 4.24 -19.77 1.26
C GLU A 65 4.65 -18.31 1.02
N GLY A 66 5.40 -18.05 -0.06
CA GLY A 66 5.83 -16.69 -0.44
C GLY A 66 7.19 -16.27 0.14
N PHE A 67 7.43 -14.96 0.24
CA PHE A 67 8.70 -14.39 0.70
C PHE A 67 8.94 -14.68 2.19
N LYS A 68 10.10 -15.29 2.53
CA LYS A 68 10.46 -15.74 3.88
C LYS A 68 11.79 -15.18 4.42
N ASN A 69 12.43 -14.25 3.70
CA ASN A 69 13.65 -13.63 4.19
C ASN A 69 13.29 -12.55 5.23
N ALA A 70 13.42 -12.89 6.52
CA ALA A 70 13.08 -12.00 7.62
C ALA A 70 13.96 -10.74 7.65
N GLU A 71 15.28 -10.87 7.49
CA GLU A 71 16.21 -9.74 7.48
C GLU A 71 15.85 -8.71 6.39
N ALA A 72 15.61 -9.19 5.17
CA ALA A 72 15.20 -8.33 4.06
C ALA A 72 13.80 -7.71 4.28
N ALA A 73 12.88 -8.44 4.91
CA ALA A 73 11.55 -7.91 5.24
C ALA A 73 11.62 -6.81 6.30
N LEU A 74 12.46 -6.99 7.33
CA LEU A 74 12.71 -6.00 8.38
C LEU A 74 13.34 -4.74 7.81
N ALA A 75 14.41 -4.89 7.01
CA ALA A 75 15.06 -3.76 6.34
C ALA A 75 14.08 -2.99 5.44
N TRP A 76 13.32 -3.71 4.60
CA TRP A 76 12.32 -3.07 3.74
C TRP A 76 11.25 -2.34 4.56
N ASN A 77 10.69 -2.96 5.59
CA ASN A 77 9.68 -2.31 6.43
C ASN A 77 10.23 -1.06 7.15
N ARG A 78 11.50 -1.08 7.58
CA ARG A 78 12.16 0.08 8.17
C ARG A 78 12.30 1.22 7.16
N ASP A 79 12.84 0.93 5.97
CA ASP A 79 12.95 1.91 4.89
C ASP A 79 11.58 2.51 4.53
N LEU A 80 10.55 1.65 4.48
CA LEU A 80 9.19 2.07 4.18
C LEU A 80 8.60 2.96 5.27
N ARG A 81 8.95 2.75 6.55
CA ARG A 81 8.49 3.57 7.67
C ARG A 81 9.19 4.93 7.71
N GLU A 82 10.49 4.95 7.47
CA GLU A 82 11.32 6.16 7.59
C GLU A 82 11.21 7.10 6.39
N ARG A 83 10.93 6.56 5.20
CA ARG A 83 10.75 7.37 3.98
C ARG A 83 9.64 8.41 4.12
N GLU A 84 9.78 9.60 3.58
CA GLU A 84 8.64 10.54 3.50
C GLU A 84 7.50 10.00 2.61
N PRO A 85 6.22 10.08 3.04
CA PRO A 85 5.08 9.69 2.21
C PRO A 85 5.08 10.43 0.86
N VAL A 86 4.71 9.75 -0.22
CA VAL A 86 4.44 10.43 -1.49
C VAL A 86 3.05 11.07 -1.48
N LYS A 87 2.72 11.82 -2.54
CA LYS A 87 1.41 12.47 -2.67
C LYS A 87 0.27 11.45 -2.51
N ASN A 88 -0.70 11.78 -1.66
CA ASN A 88 -1.86 10.97 -1.29
C ASN A 88 -1.52 9.59 -0.68
N GLU A 89 -0.30 9.42 -0.13
CA GLU A 89 0.09 8.23 0.61
C GLU A 89 -0.18 8.39 2.10
N TYR A 90 -0.80 7.35 2.68
CA TYR A 90 -1.06 7.23 4.11
C TYR A 90 -0.42 5.95 4.61
N LYS A 91 0.45 6.07 5.62
CA LYS A 91 1.05 4.93 6.29
C LYS A 91 0.20 4.50 7.46
N ILE A 92 -0.09 3.22 7.54
CA ILE A 92 -0.96 2.64 8.55
C ILE A 92 -0.19 1.56 9.28
N ASP A 93 -0.08 1.70 10.59
CA ASP A 93 0.48 0.66 11.44
C ASP A 93 -0.48 -0.53 11.53
N ASN A 94 0.01 -1.69 11.11
CA ASN A 94 -0.68 -2.97 11.08
C ASN A 94 -0.03 -4.01 12.03
N THR A 95 0.59 -3.55 13.11
CA THR A 95 1.24 -4.41 14.12
C THR A 95 0.28 -5.33 14.85
N HIS A 96 -0.99 -4.96 15.04
CA HIS A 96 -1.95 -5.81 15.74
C HIS A 96 -2.60 -6.89 14.85
N ASN A 97 -2.36 -6.83 13.54
CA ASN A 97 -2.91 -7.76 12.55
C ASN A 97 -4.44 -7.91 12.61
N ASP A 98 -5.16 -6.88 13.06
CA ASP A 98 -6.62 -6.87 13.05
C ASP A 98 -7.09 -6.27 11.71
N PRO A 99 -7.66 -7.10 10.81
CA PRO A 99 -8.11 -6.61 9.51
C PRO A 99 -9.31 -5.66 9.64
N ALA A 100 -10.19 -5.86 10.64
CA ALA A 100 -11.36 -5.01 10.81
C ALA A 100 -10.95 -3.60 11.25
N GLU A 101 -10.04 -3.51 12.23
CA GLU A 101 -9.48 -2.24 12.68
C GLU A 101 -8.72 -1.53 11.56
N THR A 102 -7.95 -2.27 10.76
CA THR A 102 -7.19 -1.71 9.63
C THR A 102 -8.13 -1.16 8.56
N VAL A 103 -9.19 -1.88 8.21
CA VAL A 103 -10.19 -1.44 7.24
C VAL A 103 -10.91 -0.20 7.76
N GLU A 104 -11.31 -0.18 9.03
CA GLU A 104 -11.96 0.99 9.63
C GLU A 104 -11.08 2.24 9.52
N LYS A 105 -9.79 2.12 9.85
CA LYS A 105 -8.80 3.21 9.69
C LYS A 105 -8.71 3.70 8.24
N ILE A 106 -8.63 2.78 7.28
CA ILE A 106 -8.59 3.12 5.84
C ILE A 106 -9.86 3.90 5.44
N LEU A 107 -11.04 3.44 5.86
CA LEU A 107 -12.31 4.09 5.54
C LEU A 107 -12.37 5.51 6.12
N GLN A 108 -11.95 5.71 7.37
CA GLN A 108 -11.88 7.04 8.00
C GLN A 108 -10.95 7.99 7.24
N ILE A 109 -9.80 7.51 6.76
CA ILE A 109 -8.88 8.30 5.93
C ILE A 109 -9.56 8.72 4.62
N LEU A 110 -10.21 7.78 3.94
CA LEU A 110 -10.89 8.03 2.67
C LEU A 110 -12.07 9.00 2.82
N GLU A 111 -12.82 8.94 3.92
CA GLU A 111 -13.90 9.89 4.19
C GLU A 111 -13.37 11.30 4.40
N ARG A 112 -12.31 11.46 5.18
CA ARG A 112 -11.68 12.78 5.41
C ARG A 112 -11.13 13.37 4.12
N ALA A 113 -10.49 12.54 3.30
CA ALA A 113 -9.86 12.98 2.07
C ALA A 113 -10.84 13.26 0.92
N LYS A 114 -12.11 12.84 1.03
CA LYS A 114 -13.21 13.23 0.12
C LYS A 114 -13.81 14.58 0.44
N ASN A 115 -13.64 15.06 1.69
CA ASN A 115 -14.23 16.31 2.19
C ASN A 115 -13.24 17.50 2.12
N GLN A 116 -12.09 17.32 1.46
CA GLN A 116 -11.08 18.35 1.17
C GLN A 116 -11.11 18.70 -0.31
#